data_AF-A0A9R0BKT8-F1
#
_entry.id   AF-A0A9R0BKT8-F1
#
_cell.length_a   1.000
_cell.length_b   1.000
_cell.length_c   1.000
_cell.angle_alpha   90.00
_cell.angle_beta   90.00
_cell.angle_gamma   90.00
#
_symmetry.space_group_name_H-M   'P 1'
#
loop_
_entity.id
_entity.type
_entity.pdbx_description
1 polymer ?
#
loop_
_entity_poly.entity_id
_entity_poly.type
_entity_poly.pdbx_seq_one_letter_code
_entity_poly.pdbx_strand_id
1 'polypeptide(L)'
;MIRTKVVELIATVCRENKPHKWVDENYTPYDKSGKVELMSIEDLNELISSSGRADFLYSSRLQKLLNEVYINQSRASYISGCGLFWSSYWDILEEKFEEWLYNSYIFFDEDDEYLEGMEDFELECKDVLMDVIETTSIDIYVQMIKRNITNY
;
A
#
# COMPACT_ATOMS: atom_id res chain seq x y z
N MET A 1 -16.59 -8.25 10.47
CA MET A 1 -15.64 -9.29 10.01
C MET A 1 -14.62 -8.70 9.05
N ILE A 2 -15.06 -8.10 7.92
CA ILE A 2 -14.20 -7.42 6.93
C ILE A 2 -13.33 -6.32 7.58
N ARG A 3 -13.92 -5.38 8.32
CA ARG A 3 -13.17 -4.30 9.00
C ARG A 3 -11.99 -4.81 9.85
N THR A 4 -12.24 -5.83 10.67
CA THR A 4 -11.21 -6.45 11.51
C THR A 4 -10.11 -7.05 10.66
N LYS A 5 -10.47 -7.70 9.55
CA LYS A 5 -9.49 -8.28 8.63
C LYS A 5 -8.66 -7.21 7.92
N VAL A 6 -9.26 -6.11 7.49
CA VAL A 6 -8.52 -4.96 6.93
C VAL A 6 -7.47 -4.46 7.92
N VAL A 7 -7.85 -4.23 9.19
CA VAL A 7 -6.91 -3.79 10.23
C VAL A 7 -5.78 -4.79 10.43
N GLU A 8 -6.09 -6.09 10.42
CA GLU A 8 -5.10 -7.17 10.49
C GLU A 8 -4.15 -7.14 9.30
N LEU A 9 -4.65 -7.01 8.08
CA LEU A 9 -3.84 -6.95 6.86
C LEU A 9 -2.91 -5.75 6.84
N ILE A 10 -3.38 -4.55 7.22
CA ILE A 10 -2.51 -3.37 7.34
C ILE A 10 -1.39 -3.65 8.35
N ALA A 11 -1.73 -4.23 9.51
CA ALA A 11 -0.74 -4.55 10.54
C ALA A 11 0.29 -5.61 10.05
N THR A 12 -0.16 -6.58 9.27
CA THR A 12 0.69 -7.61 8.64
C THR A 12 1.66 -6.96 7.64
N VAL A 13 1.16 -6.12 6.74
CA VAL A 13 1.99 -5.42 5.75
C VAL A 13 3.08 -4.60 6.43
N CYS A 14 2.72 -3.80 7.44
CA CYS A 14 3.69 -2.97 8.17
C CYS A 14 4.73 -3.79 8.97
N ARG A 15 4.37 -5.01 9.40
CA ARG A 15 5.24 -5.85 10.24
C ARG A 15 6.19 -6.72 9.42
N GLU A 16 5.74 -7.23 8.28
CA GLU A 16 6.44 -8.28 7.55
C GLU A 16 7.33 -7.74 6.43
N ASN A 17 7.10 -6.51 5.97
CA ASN A 17 7.79 -5.95 4.81
C ASN A 17 8.87 -4.97 5.20
N LYS A 18 10.10 -5.17 4.73
CA LYS A 18 11.21 -4.26 5.02
C LYS A 18 10.98 -2.90 4.32
N PRO A 19 10.92 -1.78 5.06
CA PRO A 19 10.57 -0.48 4.48
C PRO A 19 11.72 0.09 3.66
N HIS A 20 11.38 0.60 2.49
CA HIS A 20 12.27 1.32 1.60
C HIS A 20 11.66 2.67 1.23
N LYS A 21 12.51 3.65 0.98
CA LYS A 21 12.13 4.93 0.38
C LYS A 21 12.43 4.90 -1.11
N TRP A 22 11.58 5.51 -1.92
CA TRP A 22 11.92 5.75 -3.31
C TRP A 22 12.93 6.90 -3.40
N VAL A 23 13.89 6.76 -4.31
CA VAL A 23 14.93 7.74 -4.58
C VAL A 23 15.01 7.92 -6.09
N ASP A 24 15.01 9.19 -6.53
CA ASP A 24 15.24 9.53 -7.93
C ASP A 24 16.69 9.18 -8.28
N GLU A 25 16.87 8.00 -8.87
CA GLU A 25 18.14 7.62 -9.47
C GLU A 25 18.14 8.13 -10.91
N ASN A 26 19.01 9.11 -11.13
CA ASN A 26 19.43 9.66 -12.41
C ASN A 26 18.72 10.95 -12.83
N TYR A 27 19.57 11.92 -13.14
CA TYR A 27 19.30 13.04 -14.05
C TYR A 27 18.98 12.57 -15.50
N THR A 28 18.39 11.38 -15.67
CA THR A 28 17.92 10.88 -16.96
C THR A 28 16.51 11.41 -17.15
N PRO A 29 16.30 12.42 -18.01
CA PRO A 29 15.01 13.13 -18.08
C PRO A 29 13.84 12.22 -18.50
N TYR A 30 14.17 11.07 -19.11
CA TYR A 30 13.24 10.17 -19.76
C TYR A 30 12.99 8.87 -19.00
N ASP A 31 13.68 8.60 -17.89
CA ASP A 31 13.42 7.42 -17.05
C ASP A 31 13.11 7.88 -15.63
N LYS A 32 11.87 7.65 -15.20
CA LYS A 32 11.32 8.00 -13.89
C LYS A 32 11.11 6.79 -12.99
N SER A 33 11.71 5.65 -13.34
CA SER A 33 11.64 4.44 -12.52
C SER A 33 12.31 4.62 -11.16
N GLY A 34 13.40 5.40 -11.11
CA GLY A 34 14.23 5.57 -9.91
C GLY A 34 14.66 4.24 -9.29
N LYS A 35 14.96 4.26 -8.00
CA LYS A 35 15.24 3.06 -7.20
C LYS A 35 14.56 3.16 -5.85
N VAL A 36 14.65 2.09 -5.07
CA VAL A 36 14.31 2.11 -3.66
C VAL A 36 15.53 1.79 -2.80
N GLU A 37 15.68 2.50 -1.70
CA GLU A 37 16.75 2.32 -0.72
C GLU A 37 16.17 2.03 0.65
N LEU A 38 16.92 1.33 1.51
CA LEU A 38 16.49 1.06 2.88
C LEU A 38 16.12 2.37 3.59
N MET A 39 14.93 2.37 4.19
CA MET A 39 14.42 3.52 4.92
C MET A 39 15.05 3.57 6.33
N SER A 40 15.59 4.73 6.71
CA SER A 40 16.03 5.01 8.07
C SER A 40 14.87 5.51 8.95
N ILE A 41 15.11 5.58 10.27
CA ILE A 41 14.12 6.17 11.20
C ILE A 41 13.92 7.65 10.89
N GLU A 42 14.99 8.36 10.52
CA GLU A 42 14.98 9.75 10.11
C GLU A 42 14.11 9.95 8.86
N ASP A 43 14.29 9.11 7.83
CA ASP A 43 13.49 9.15 6.60
C ASP A 43 12.00 8.95 6.91
N LEU A 44 11.67 7.97 7.75
CA LEU A 44 10.28 7.72 8.16
C LEU A 44 9.70 8.90 8.95
N ASN A 45 10.49 9.50 9.84
CA ASN A 45 10.07 10.67 10.61
C ASN A 45 9.84 11.90 9.72
N GLU A 46 10.66 12.07 8.68
CA GLU A 46 10.48 13.11 7.67
C GLU A 46 9.19 12.86 6.87
N LEU A 47 8.95 11.62 6.42
CA LEU A 47 7.73 11.25 5.70
C LEU A 47 6.46 11.60 6.51
N ILE A 48 6.41 11.21 7.80
CA ILE A 48 5.23 11.45 8.65
C ILE A 48 5.07 12.92 9.09
N SER A 49 6.14 13.70 9.12
CA SER A 49 6.13 15.11 9.54
C SER A 49 5.99 16.08 8.37
N SER A 50 6.31 15.64 7.15
CA SER A 50 6.13 16.42 5.94
C SER A 50 4.65 16.79 5.79
N SER A 51 4.37 18.09 5.97
CA SER A 51 3.09 18.70 5.69
C SER A 51 3.24 19.55 4.43
N GLY A 52 2.69 19.11 3.30
CA GLY A 52 2.98 19.72 2.01
C GLY A 52 1.88 19.52 0.97
N ARG A 53 2.09 20.06 -0.24
CA ARG A 53 1.15 19.91 -1.35
C ARG A 53 0.82 18.42 -1.61
N ALA A 54 1.77 17.50 -1.49
CA ALA A 54 1.46 16.08 -1.70
C ALA A 54 0.38 15.50 -0.75
N ASP A 55 0.11 16.13 0.41
CA ASP A 55 -0.92 15.65 1.34
C ASP A 55 -2.35 15.79 0.80
N PHE A 56 -2.60 16.71 -0.16
CA PHE A 56 -3.94 16.80 -0.77
C PHE A 56 -4.27 15.59 -1.65
N LEU A 57 -3.26 14.81 -2.04
CA LEU A 57 -3.43 13.62 -2.88
C LEU A 57 -3.93 12.40 -2.09
N TYR A 58 -3.90 12.48 -0.76
CA TYR A 58 -4.25 11.38 0.13
C TYR A 58 -5.42 11.77 1.03
N SER A 59 -6.38 10.87 1.22
CA SER A 59 -7.52 11.08 2.12
C SER A 59 -7.13 10.98 3.59
N SER A 60 -6.00 10.34 3.91
CA SER A 60 -5.51 10.23 5.29
C SER A 60 -3.98 10.13 5.39
N ARG A 61 -3.46 10.42 6.58
CA ARG A 61 -2.02 10.22 6.89
C ARG A 61 -1.60 8.76 6.79
N LEU A 62 -2.52 7.83 7.09
CA LEU A 62 -2.26 6.40 6.95
C LEU A 62 -2.18 6.01 5.46
N GLN A 63 -3.08 6.54 4.63
CA GLN A 63 -3.01 6.30 3.19
C GLN A 63 -1.68 6.79 2.61
N LYS A 64 -1.26 8.01 2.96
CA LYS A 64 0.05 8.56 2.57
C LYS A 64 1.19 7.62 2.97
N LEU A 65 1.22 7.19 4.23
CA LEU A 65 2.25 6.30 4.73
C LEU A 65 2.33 5.00 3.92
N LEU A 66 1.19 4.38 3.61
CA LEU A 66 1.16 3.12 2.87
C LEU A 66 1.57 3.29 1.41
N ASN A 67 1.29 4.45 0.80
CA ASN A 67 1.68 4.72 -0.58
C ASN A 67 3.16 5.10 -0.74
N GLU A 68 3.75 5.74 0.27
CA GLU A 68 5.10 6.30 0.20
C GLU A 68 6.18 5.41 0.84
N VAL A 69 5.77 4.33 1.54
CA VAL A 69 6.69 3.29 2.03
C VAL A 69 6.70 2.14 1.04
N TYR A 70 7.86 1.90 0.45
CA TYR A 70 8.08 0.90 -0.58
C TYR A 70 8.70 -0.39 -0.03
N ILE A 71 8.69 -1.42 -0.85
CA ILE A 71 9.51 -2.62 -0.69
C ILE A 71 10.49 -2.75 -1.85
N ASN A 72 11.54 -3.55 -1.66
CA ASN A 72 12.51 -3.84 -2.71
C ASN A 72 12.00 -4.89 -3.71
N GLN A 73 10.82 -4.63 -4.28
CA GLN A 73 10.22 -5.40 -5.35
C GLN A 73 9.62 -4.43 -6.38
N SER A 74 9.78 -4.77 -7.65
CA SER A 74 9.25 -3.97 -8.76
C SER A 74 8.60 -4.86 -9.80
N ARG A 75 7.59 -4.34 -10.49
CA ARG A 75 7.03 -4.92 -11.71
C ARG A 75 7.45 -4.11 -12.93
N ALA A 76 7.59 -4.78 -14.06
CA ALA A 76 7.81 -4.09 -15.32
C ALA A 76 6.59 -3.20 -15.63
N SER A 77 6.86 -1.96 -15.99
CA SER A 77 5.84 -1.02 -16.44
C SER A 77 5.96 -0.85 -17.95
N TYR A 78 4.80 -0.80 -18.60
CA TYR A 78 4.68 -0.52 -20.03
C TYR A 78 4.39 0.96 -20.31
N ILE A 79 4.52 1.81 -19.29
CA ILE A 79 4.36 3.26 -19.39
C ILE A 79 5.66 3.85 -19.95
N SER A 80 5.53 4.65 -21.01
CA SER A 80 6.67 5.34 -21.61
C SER A 80 7.39 6.20 -20.56
N GLY A 81 8.69 5.96 -20.38
CA GLY A 81 9.53 6.68 -19.44
C GLY A 81 9.41 6.24 -17.98
N CYS A 82 8.76 5.12 -17.69
CA CYS A 82 8.78 4.46 -16.39
C CYS A 82 8.84 2.94 -16.63
N GLY A 83 10.04 2.38 -16.67
CA GLY A 83 10.26 0.96 -16.94
C GLY A 83 9.98 0.06 -15.74
N LEU A 84 10.06 0.58 -14.52
CA LEU A 84 9.78 -0.15 -13.29
C LEU A 84 8.77 0.59 -12.43
N PHE A 85 7.79 -0.16 -11.92
CA PHE A 85 6.89 0.27 -10.88
C PHE A 85 7.28 -0.44 -9.58
N TRP A 86 7.77 0.30 -8.60
CA TRP A 86 8.14 -0.21 -7.28
C TRP A 86 6.90 -0.41 -6.42
N SER A 87 6.77 -1.57 -5.80
CA SER A 87 5.61 -1.87 -4.95
C SER A 87 5.69 -1.11 -3.63
N SER A 88 4.63 -0.39 -3.33
CA SER A 88 4.38 0.25 -2.04
C SER A 88 3.71 -0.72 -1.06
N TYR A 89 3.62 -0.34 0.20
CA TYR A 89 2.78 -1.08 1.16
C TYR A 89 1.31 -1.07 0.76
N TRP A 90 0.84 -0.02 0.09
CA TRP A 90 -0.51 0.06 -0.46
C TRP A 90 -0.76 -1.04 -1.49
N ASP A 91 0.15 -1.21 -2.45
CA ASP A 91 0.03 -2.27 -3.47
C ASP A 91 -0.08 -3.66 -2.85
N ILE A 92 0.75 -3.94 -1.83
CA ILE A 92 0.74 -5.23 -1.12
C ILE A 92 -0.57 -5.40 -0.32
N LEU A 93 -1.08 -4.32 0.27
CA LEU A 93 -2.33 -4.34 1.01
C LEU A 93 -3.51 -4.65 0.09
N GLU A 94 -3.58 -4.00 -1.07
CA GLU A 94 -4.62 -4.26 -2.08
C GLU A 94 -4.56 -5.71 -2.55
N GLU A 95 -3.39 -6.20 -2.95
CA GLU A 95 -3.21 -7.59 -3.39
C GLU A 95 -3.68 -8.59 -2.33
N LYS A 96 -3.25 -8.40 -1.06
CA LYS A 96 -3.66 -9.28 0.04
C LYS A 96 -5.14 -9.16 0.39
N PHE A 97 -5.73 -7.99 0.22
CA PHE A 97 -7.14 -7.76 0.47
C PHE A 97 -8.00 -8.45 -0.59
N GLU A 98 -7.65 -8.30 -1.87
CA GLU A 98 -8.31 -8.96 -2.99
C GLU A 98 -8.15 -10.49 -2.87
N GLU A 99 -6.94 -10.99 -2.64
CA GLU A 99 -6.69 -12.42 -2.42
C GLU A 99 -7.57 -12.97 -1.28
N TRP A 100 -7.62 -12.26 -0.16
CA TRP A 100 -8.47 -12.67 0.95
C TRP A 100 -9.95 -12.65 0.58
N LEU A 101 -10.41 -11.63 -0.14
CA LEU A 101 -11.81 -11.45 -0.54
C LEU A 101 -12.25 -12.61 -1.46
N TYR A 102 -11.52 -12.86 -2.54
CA TYR A 102 -11.83 -13.92 -3.50
C TYR A 102 -11.67 -15.33 -2.93
N ASN A 103 -10.83 -15.53 -1.91
CA ASN A 103 -10.74 -16.81 -1.19
C ASN A 103 -11.84 -17.02 -0.15
N SER A 104 -12.47 -15.94 0.33
CA SER A 104 -13.46 -16.02 1.41
C SER A 104 -14.89 -16.12 0.90
N TYR A 105 -15.13 -15.76 -0.36
CA TYR A 105 -16.45 -15.71 -0.97
C TYR A 105 -16.43 -16.29 -2.38
N ILE A 106 -17.57 -16.81 -2.83
CA ILE A 106 -17.74 -17.27 -4.21
C ILE A 106 -18.26 -16.07 -5.01
N PHE A 107 -17.43 -15.55 -5.91
CA PHE A 107 -17.78 -14.40 -6.75
C PHE A 107 -18.36 -14.80 -8.10
N PHE A 108 -17.96 -15.96 -8.61
CA PHE A 108 -18.24 -16.38 -9.97
C PHE A 108 -19.08 -17.65 -9.98
N ASP A 109 -19.92 -17.78 -10.99
CA ASP A 109 -20.63 -19.02 -11.30
C ASP A 109 -19.73 -20.02 -12.07
N GLU A 110 -20.33 -21.08 -12.61
CA GLU A 110 -19.61 -22.12 -13.35
C GLU A 110 -19.09 -21.64 -14.73
N ASP A 111 -19.59 -20.51 -15.23
CA ASP A 111 -19.25 -19.92 -16.53
C ASP A 111 -18.28 -18.72 -16.40
N ASP A 112 -17.69 -18.54 -15.20
CA ASP A 112 -16.83 -17.40 -14.82
C ASP A 112 -17.55 -16.03 -14.88
N GLU A 113 -18.89 -15.99 -14.80
CA GLU A 113 -19.66 -14.75 -14.68
C GLU A 113 -19.87 -14.38 -13.21
N TYR A 114 -19.91 -13.08 -12.91
CA TYR A 114 -20.21 -12.62 -11.55
C TYR A 114 -21.59 -13.08 -11.12
N LEU A 115 -21.68 -13.71 -9.94
CA LEU A 115 -22.95 -13.99 -9.29
C LEU A 115 -23.68 -12.68 -8.99
N GLU A 116 -25.01 -12.70 -9.07
CA GLU A 116 -25.86 -11.53 -8.86
C GLU A 116 -25.52 -10.81 -7.53
N GLY A 117 -25.20 -9.52 -7.62
CA GLY A 117 -24.85 -8.67 -6.48
C GLY A 117 -23.40 -8.78 -5.97
N MET A 118 -22.56 -9.65 -6.54
CA MET A 118 -21.17 -9.79 -6.09
C MET A 118 -20.27 -8.65 -6.53
N GLU A 119 -20.54 -7.99 -7.66
CA GLU A 119 -19.83 -6.78 -8.07
C GLU A 119 -20.07 -5.63 -7.06
N ASP A 120 -21.33 -5.39 -6.67
CA ASP A 120 -21.67 -4.41 -5.65
C ASP A 120 -21.04 -4.75 -4.29
N PHE A 121 -21.04 -6.03 -3.92
CA PHE A 121 -20.39 -6.50 -2.69
C PHE A 121 -18.87 -6.27 -2.70
N GLU A 122 -18.20 -6.45 -3.84
CA GLU A 122 -16.77 -6.12 -3.98
C GLU A 122 -16.51 -4.64 -3.72
N LEU A 123 -17.34 -3.77 -4.31
CA LEU A 123 -17.26 -2.32 -4.11
C LEU A 123 -17.49 -1.94 -2.65
N GLU A 124 -18.52 -2.50 -1.99
CA GLU A 124 -18.76 -2.29 -0.56
C GLU A 124 -17.58 -2.72 0.30
N CYS A 125 -16.90 -3.82 -0.06
CA CYS A 125 -15.70 -4.26 0.64
C CYS A 125 -14.54 -3.27 0.46
N LYS A 126 -14.35 -2.73 -0.75
CA LYS A 126 -13.34 -1.69 -1.04
C LYS A 126 -13.67 -0.38 -0.31
N ASP A 127 -14.94 -0.02 -0.16
CA ASP A 127 -15.36 1.12 0.66
C ASP A 127 -15.03 0.91 2.15
N VAL A 128 -15.18 -0.30 2.68
CA VAL A 128 -14.75 -0.61 4.06
C VAL A 128 -13.23 -0.49 4.22
N LEU A 129 -12.44 -0.89 3.22
CA LEU A 129 -10.99 -0.69 3.24
C LEU A 129 -10.66 0.81 3.34
N MET A 130 -11.26 1.63 2.49
CA MET A 130 -11.04 3.07 2.49
C MET A 130 -11.51 3.74 3.79
N ASP A 131 -12.67 3.40 4.32
CA ASP A 131 -13.15 3.92 5.61
C ASP A 131 -12.19 3.58 6.76
N VAL A 132 -11.65 2.36 6.79
CA VAL A 132 -10.63 1.99 7.80
C VAL A 132 -9.38 2.86 7.64
N ILE A 133 -8.90 3.05 6.42
CA ILE A 133 -7.70 3.85 6.14
C ILE A 133 -7.89 5.31 6.54
N GLU A 134 -9.09 5.86 6.36
CA GLU A 134 -9.41 7.25 6.71
C GLU A 134 -9.59 7.47 8.20
N THR A 135 -10.22 6.51 8.89
CA THR A 135 -10.62 6.66 10.30
C THR A 135 -9.56 6.15 11.28
N THR A 136 -8.57 5.38 10.83
CA THR A 136 -7.58 4.76 11.73
C THR A 136 -6.37 5.66 11.96
N SER A 137 -5.94 5.77 13.22
CA SER A 137 -4.69 6.46 13.57
C SER A 137 -3.47 5.75 12.97
N ILE A 138 -2.54 6.56 12.45
CA ILE A 138 -1.26 6.12 11.89
C ILE A 138 -0.29 5.59 12.97
N ASP A 139 -0.47 5.98 14.24
CA ASP A 139 0.57 5.86 15.29
C ASP A 139 1.08 4.42 15.50
N ILE A 140 0.15 3.46 15.56
CA ILE A 140 0.49 2.05 15.79
C ILE A 140 1.30 1.49 14.61
N TYR A 141 0.94 1.86 13.39
CA TYR A 141 1.60 1.39 12.17
C TYR A 141 3.00 1.99 12.03
N VAL A 142 3.18 3.28 12.35
CA VAL A 142 4.52 3.88 12.43
C VAL A 142 5.42 3.12 13.39
N GLN A 143 4.91 2.72 14.57
CA GLN A 143 5.69 1.93 15.53
C GLN A 143 6.05 0.54 14.99
N MET A 144 5.16 -0.10 14.23
CA MET A 144 5.46 -1.38 13.58
C MET A 144 6.59 -1.24 12.56
N ILE A 145 6.52 -0.21 11.71
CA ILE A 145 7.54 0.07 10.68
C ILE A 145 8.88 0.39 11.35
N LYS A 146 8.90 1.23 12.39
CA LYS A 146 10.11 1.57 13.15
C LYS A 146 10.81 0.31 13.70
N ARG A 147 10.04 -0.63 14.24
CA ARG A 147 10.60 -1.91 14.73
C ARG A 147 11.22 -2.72 13.59
N ASN A 148 10.61 -2.70 12.41
CA ASN A 148 11.12 -3.40 11.24
C ASN A 148 12.43 -2.78 10.72
N ILE A 149 12.58 -1.46 10.81
CA ILE A 149 13.84 -0.76 10.51
C ILE A 149 14.96 -1.20 11.47
N THR A 150 14.66 -1.34 12.77
CA THR A 150 15.68 -1.61 13.81
C THR A 150 16.10 -3.07 13.97
N ASN A 151 15.31 -4.02 13.48
CA ASN A 151 15.53 -5.45 13.74
C ASN A 151 16.53 -6.12 12.77
N TYR A 152 17.26 -5.34 11.97
CA TYR A 152 18.28 -5.79 11.00
C TYR A 152 19.52 -4.91 11.07
#